data_AF-A0A7G5N135-F1
#
_entry.id   AF-A0A7G5N135-F1
#
_cell.length_a   1.000
_cell.length_b   1.000
_cell.length_c   1.000
_cell.angle_alpha   90.00
_cell.angle_beta   90.00
_cell.angle_gamma   90.00
#
_symmetry.space_group_name_H-M   'P 1'
#
loop_
_entity.id
_entity.type
_entity.pdbx_description
1 polymer ?
#
loop_
_entity_poly.entity_id
_entity_poly.type
_entity_poly.pdbx_seq_one_letter_code
_entity_poly.pdbx_strand_id
1 'polypeptide(L)'
;MKRVRISIRLCGKTATANLLYVDSKGKQHKSVKQAEKEPGDTREAVELKAMLAGLQAIKEPVILEISAPAYIEASIKNGWLDSWAAAGGKKYNGKEVKCWDLWQQVRGYLQGHRIGGPQ
;
A
#
# COMPACT_ATOMS: atom_id res chain seq x y z
N MET A 1 12.88 12.65 9.69
CA MET A 1 12.22 11.79 8.69
C MET A 1 10.78 12.25 8.54
N LYS A 2 10.34 12.59 7.33
CA LYS A 2 8.99 13.13 7.06
C LYS A 2 7.92 12.06 7.30
N ARG A 3 6.75 12.45 7.82
CA ARG A 3 5.57 11.56 7.94
C ARG A 3 4.66 11.75 6.73
N VAL A 4 4.29 10.66 6.08
CA VAL A 4 3.35 10.65 4.97
C VAL A 4 2.24 9.68 5.29
N ARG A 5 0.99 10.12 5.20
CA ARG A 5 -0.19 9.26 5.28
C ARG A 5 -0.61 8.87 3.86
N ILE A 6 -0.75 7.57 3.61
CA ILE A 6 -1.35 7.04 2.39
C ILE A 6 -2.70 6.40 2.73
N SER A 7 -3.76 6.82 2.04
CA SER A 7 -5.12 6.30 2.25
C SER A 7 -5.68 5.68 0.97
N ILE A 8 -5.93 4.37 1.00
CA ILE A 8 -6.45 3.59 -0.12
C ILE A 8 -7.97 3.47 -0.02
N ARG A 9 -8.67 3.82 -1.10
CA ARG A 9 -10.13 3.67 -1.20
C ARG A 9 -10.54 3.27 -2.61
N LEU A 10 -11.38 2.23 -2.71
CA LEU A 10 -12.10 1.90 -3.94
C LEU A 10 -13.47 2.59 -3.96
N CYS A 11 -13.78 3.31 -5.05
CA CYS A 11 -15.09 3.90 -5.32
C CYS A 11 -15.53 3.49 -6.73
N GLY A 12 -16.59 2.69 -6.84
CA GLY A 12 -17.03 2.14 -8.12
C GLY A 12 -15.95 1.28 -8.79
N LYS A 13 -15.48 1.72 -9.97
CA LYS A 13 -14.41 1.05 -10.73
C LYS A 13 -13.02 1.64 -10.47
N THR A 14 -12.86 2.64 -9.61
CA THR A 14 -11.60 3.36 -9.46
C THR A 14 -11.11 3.26 -8.02
N ALA A 15 -9.91 2.72 -7.82
CA ALA A 15 -9.21 2.82 -6.56
C ALA A 15 -8.33 4.07 -6.54
N THR A 16 -8.21 4.69 -5.38
CA THR A 16 -7.43 5.90 -5.17
C THR A 16 -6.44 5.68 -4.04
N ALA A 17 -5.23 6.23 -4.19
CA ALA A 17 -4.26 6.41 -3.13
C ALA A 17 -4.09 7.90 -2.85
N ASN A 18 -4.59 8.33 -1.70
CA ASN A 18 -4.51 9.71 -1.25
C ASN A 18 -3.28 9.86 -0.35
N LEU A 19 -2.29 10.62 -0.81
CA LEU A 19 -1.09 10.97 -0.06
C LEU A 19 -1.28 12.33 0.61
N LEU A 20 -1.00 12.39 1.91
CA LEU A 20 -1.05 13.59 2.72
C LEU A 20 0.23 13.69 3.55
N TYR A 21 0.87 14.85 3.54
CA TYR A 21 1.95 15.18 4.48
C TYR A 21 1.95 16.66 4.82
N VAL A 22 2.62 17.01 5.92
CA VAL A 22 2.85 18.39 6.34
C VAL A 22 4.35 18.64 6.27
N ASP A 23 4.77 19.74 5.62
CA ASP A 23 6.18 20.12 5.54
C ASP A 23 6.66 20.82 6.83
N SER A 24 7.94 21.17 6.89
CA SER A 24 8.55 21.84 8.04
C SER A 24 7.98 23.25 8.31
N LYS A 25 7.27 23.83 7.36
CA LYS A 25 6.61 25.15 7.47
C LYS A 25 5.14 25.03 7.87
N GLY A 26 4.67 23.82 8.18
CA GLY A 26 3.27 23.58 8.54
C GLY A 26 2.31 23.56 7.34
N LYS A 27 2.82 23.62 6.09
CA LYS A 27 1.96 23.58 4.90
C LYS A 27 1.60 22.13 4.58
N GLN A 28 0.30 21.90 4.38
CA GLN A 28 -0.21 20.59 3.97
C GLN A 28 -0.06 20.39 2.46
N HIS A 29 0.46 19.22 2.08
CA HIS A 29 0.59 18.77 0.70
C HIS A 29 -0.30 17.56 0.48
N LYS A 30 -0.99 17.54 -0.67
CA LYS A 30 -1.91 16.47 -1.06
C LYS A 30 -1.56 15.99 -2.46
N SER A 31 -1.55 14.68 -2.66
CA SER A 31 -1.45 14.07 -3.99
C SER A 31 -2.40 12.89 -4.07
N VAL A 32 -3.07 12.71 -5.20
CA VAL A 32 -3.98 11.59 -5.43
C VAL A 32 -3.48 10.80 -6.62
N LYS A 33 -3.32 9.50 -6.43
CA LYS A 33 -3.08 8.53 -7.50
C LYS A 33 -4.29 7.63 -7.65
N GLN A 34 -4.51 7.12 -8.85
CA GLN A 34 -5.68 6.33 -9.17
C GLN A 34 -5.29 5.10 -9.96
N ALA A 35 -6.05 4.02 -9.80
CA ALA A 35 -6.00 2.83 -10.61
C ALA A 35 -7.43 2.45 -10.97
N GLU A 36 -7.68 2.21 -12.26
CA GLU A 36 -8.98 1.78 -12.74
C GLU A 36 -9.06 0.26 -12.78
N LYS A 37 -10.26 -0.27 -12.58
CA LYS A 37 -10.55 -1.69 -12.62
C LYS A 37 -10.60 -2.16 -14.08
N GLU A 38 -9.72 -3.08 -14.42
CA GLU A 38 -9.70 -3.71 -15.74
C GLU A 38 -10.54 -5.00 -15.75
N PRO A 39 -10.99 -5.48 -16.93
CA PRO A 39 -11.65 -6.78 -17.04
C PRO A 39 -10.79 -7.90 -16.44
N GLY A 40 -11.34 -8.66 -15.50
CA GLY A 40 -10.62 -9.72 -14.78
C GLY A 40 -9.96 -9.28 -13.47
N ASP A 41 -9.84 -7.98 -13.20
CA ASP A 41 -9.30 -7.52 -11.92
C ASP A 41 -10.25 -7.84 -10.76
N THR A 42 -9.65 -8.35 -9.68
CA THR A 42 -10.33 -8.45 -8.39
C THR A 42 -10.30 -7.11 -7.67
N ARG A 43 -11.17 -6.92 -6.67
CA ARG A 43 -11.14 -5.74 -5.80
C ARG A 43 -9.75 -5.49 -5.20
N GLU A 44 -9.13 -6.55 -4.68
CA GLU A 44 -7.80 -6.50 -4.08
C GLU A 44 -6.74 -6.06 -5.09
N ALA A 45 -6.81 -6.56 -6.33
CA ALA A 45 -5.87 -6.17 -7.39
C ALA A 45 -5.90 -4.66 -7.66
N VAL A 46 -7.09 -4.06 -7.81
CA VAL A 46 -7.21 -2.61 -8.08
C VAL A 46 -6.77 -1.78 -6.88
N GLU A 47 -7.09 -2.21 -5.66
CA GLU A 47 -6.64 -1.55 -4.43
C GLU A 47 -5.11 -1.60 -4.27
N LEU A 48 -4.47 -2.73 -4.60
CA LEU A 48 -3.01 -2.87 -4.63
C LEU A 48 -2.36 -2.04 -5.75
N LYS A 49 -2.95 -1.99 -6.95
CA LYS A 49 -2.49 -1.12 -8.04
C LYS A 49 -2.49 0.35 -7.62
N ALA A 50 -3.55 0.82 -6.95
CA ALA A 50 -3.60 2.18 -6.41
C ALA A 50 -2.54 2.40 -5.32
N MET A 51 -2.35 1.43 -4.42
CA MET A 51 -1.31 1.50 -3.39
C MET A 51 0.08 1.62 -4.01
N LEU A 52 0.39 0.80 -5.02
CA LEU A 52 1.64 0.84 -5.74
C LEU A 52 1.88 2.21 -6.38
N ALA A 53 0.88 2.75 -7.10
CA ALA A 53 0.97 4.08 -7.71
C ALA A 53 1.22 5.18 -6.66
N GLY A 54 0.61 5.05 -5.49
CA GLY A 54 0.85 5.95 -4.36
C GLY A 54 2.28 5.85 -3.82
N LEU A 55 2.76 4.64 -3.54
CA LEU A 55 4.13 4.41 -3.06
C LEU A 55 5.18 4.92 -4.04
N GLN A 56 4.99 4.69 -5.35
CA GLN A 56 5.87 5.20 -6.41
C GLN A 56 5.98 6.73 -6.46
N ALA A 57 4.97 7.44 -5.94
CA ALA A 57 4.99 8.90 -5.85
C ALA A 57 5.88 9.42 -4.71
N ILE A 58 6.24 8.56 -3.76
CA ILE A 58 7.12 8.88 -2.64
C ILE A 58 8.58 8.69 -3.10
N LYS A 59 9.34 9.79 -3.19
CA LYS A 59 10.70 9.80 -3.77
C LYS A 59 11.83 9.72 -2.75
N GLU A 60 11.51 9.67 -1.47
CA GLU A 60 12.48 9.66 -0.38
C GLU A 60 11.99 8.74 0.76
N PRO A 61 12.88 8.22 1.63
CA PRO A 61 12.47 7.47 2.81
C PRO A 61 11.60 8.30 3.77
N VAL A 62 10.42 7.79 4.10
CA VAL A 62 9.45 8.44 5.00
C VAL A 62 8.96 7.50 6.09
N ILE A 63 8.41 8.08 7.15
CA ILE A 63 7.56 7.37 8.10
C ILE A 63 6.17 7.28 7.44
N LEU A 64 5.77 6.09 7.03
CA LEU A 64 4.55 5.85 6.27
C LEU A 64 3.41 5.39 7.18
N GLU A 65 2.33 6.15 7.22
CA GLU A 65 1.09 5.79 7.91
C GLU A 65 0.09 5.28 6.87
N ILE A 66 -0.20 3.97 6.91
CA ILE A 66 -1.05 3.30 5.92
C ILE A 66 -2.46 3.19 6.48
N SER A 67 -3.43 3.68 5.72
CA SER A 67 -4.86 3.45 5.91
C SER A 67 -5.39 2.79 4.65
N ALA A 68 -5.76 1.51 4.73
CA ALA A 68 -6.18 0.72 3.58
C ALA A 68 -7.32 -0.22 3.98
N PRO A 69 -7.98 -0.91 3.03
CA PRO A 69 -8.89 -2.00 3.37
C PRO A 69 -8.24 -3.00 4.34
N ALA A 70 -9.03 -3.53 5.28
CA ALA A 70 -8.55 -4.30 6.42
C ALA A 70 -7.57 -5.43 6.06
N TYR A 71 -7.80 -6.13 4.94
CA TYR A 71 -6.90 -7.18 4.49
C TYR A 71 -5.51 -6.63 4.13
N ILE A 72 -5.45 -5.52 3.38
CA ILE A 72 -4.16 -4.93 2.98
C ILE A 72 -3.43 -4.38 4.20
N GLU A 73 -4.16 -3.65 5.04
CA GLU A 73 -3.62 -3.06 6.25
C GLU A 73 -3.09 -4.12 7.24
N ALA A 74 -3.86 -5.17 7.50
CA ALA A 74 -3.45 -6.28 8.36
C ALA A 74 -2.25 -7.03 7.77
N SER A 75 -2.21 -7.24 6.45
CA SER A 75 -1.10 -7.96 5.80
C SER A 75 0.25 -7.26 6.01
N ILE A 76 0.24 -5.93 6.04
CA ILE A 76 1.45 -5.12 6.25
C ILE A 76 1.74 -4.97 7.73
N LYS A 77 0.76 -4.53 8.54
CA LYS A 77 0.96 -4.23 9.97
C LYS A 77 1.26 -5.47 10.80
N ASN A 78 0.69 -6.63 10.46
CA ASN A 78 0.89 -7.87 11.21
C ASN A 78 2.06 -8.71 10.66
N GLY A 79 2.84 -8.19 9.71
CA GLY A 79 4.00 -8.90 9.15
C GLY A 79 3.67 -10.11 8.26
N TRP A 80 2.41 -10.25 7.80
CA TRP A 80 2.03 -11.36 6.93
C TRP A 80 2.73 -11.26 5.56
N LEU A 81 2.88 -10.06 5.02
CA LEU A 81 3.54 -9.83 3.75
C LEU A 81 5.00 -10.33 3.75
N ASP A 82 5.71 -10.12 4.86
CA ASP A 82 7.07 -10.64 5.01
C ASP A 82 7.09 -12.16 5.19
N SER A 83 6.12 -12.71 5.92
CA SER A 83 5.96 -14.16 6.08
C SER A 83 5.66 -14.85 4.73
N TRP A 84 4.80 -14.25 3.92
CA TRP A 84 4.51 -14.74 2.56
C TRP A 84 5.73 -14.64 1.66
N ALA A 85 6.51 -13.56 1.75
CA ALA A 85 7.74 -13.41 0.98
C ALA A 85 8.77 -14.48 1.34
N ALA A 86 8.94 -14.78 2.63
CA ALA A 86 9.80 -15.86 3.10
C ALA A 86 9.30 -17.25 2.65
N ALA A 87 7.98 -17.43 2.52
CA ALA A 87 7.35 -18.65 2.05
C ALA A 87 7.16 -18.74 0.53
N GLY A 88 7.79 -17.85 -0.26
CA GLY A 88 7.71 -17.84 -1.72
C GLY A 88 6.30 -17.56 -2.27
N GLY A 89 5.53 -16.70 -1.59
CA GLY A 89 4.18 -16.32 -2.00
C GLY A 89 3.07 -17.26 -1.53
N LYS A 90 3.31 -18.04 -0.48
CA LYS A 90 2.34 -18.97 0.09
C LYS A 90 1.86 -18.53 1.47
N LYS A 91 0.58 -18.79 1.74
CA LYS A 91 -0.06 -18.64 3.06
C LYS A 91 0.34 -19.81 3.97
N TYR A 92 0.06 -19.68 5.26
CA TYR A 92 0.34 -20.73 6.27
C TYR A 92 -0.30 -22.09 5.94
N ASN A 93 -1.43 -22.09 5.23
CA ASN A 93 -2.13 -23.29 4.81
C ASN A 93 -1.66 -23.85 3.46
N GLY A 94 -0.50 -23.41 2.97
CA GLY A 94 0.10 -23.85 1.70
C GLY A 94 -0.53 -23.27 0.43
N LYS A 95 -1.67 -22.56 0.54
CA LYS A 95 -2.32 -21.93 -0.62
C LYS A 95 -1.55 -20.70 -1.08
N GLU A 96 -1.60 -20.45 -2.38
CA GLU A 96 -1.00 -19.25 -2.97
C GLU A 96 -1.68 -17.98 -2.48
N VAL A 97 -0.87 -16.93 -2.27
CA VAL A 97 -1.36 -15.58 -2.01
C VAL A 97 -1.91 -15.02 -3.31
N LYS A 98 -3.17 -14.57 -3.29
CA LYS A 98 -3.76 -13.91 -4.45
C LYS A 98 -3.01 -12.63 -4.77
N CYS A 99 -2.90 -12.29 -6.05
CA CYS A 99 -2.22 -11.09 -6.52
C CYS A 99 -0.76 -10.99 -6.02
N TRP A 100 -0.07 -12.13 -5.90
CA TRP A 100 1.28 -12.18 -5.32
C TRP A 100 2.28 -11.24 -6.00
N ASP A 101 2.24 -11.13 -7.33
CA ASP A 101 3.08 -10.20 -8.08
C ASP A 101 2.92 -8.73 -7.60
N LEU A 102 1.68 -8.26 -7.44
CA LEU A 102 1.39 -6.91 -6.92
C LEU A 102 1.87 -6.76 -5.48
N TRP A 103 1.70 -7.80 -4.65
CA TRP A 103 2.21 -7.81 -3.28
C TRP A 103 3.75 -7.73 -3.22
N GLN A 104 4.46 -8.41 -4.12
CA GLN A 104 5.91 -8.33 -4.21
C GLN A 104 6.36 -6.91 -4.58
N GLN A 105 5.70 -6.29 -5.55
CA GLN A 105 5.98 -4.90 -5.93
C GLN A 105 5.73 -3.95 -4.76
N VAL A 106 4.56 -4.03 -4.10
CA VAL A 106 4.24 -3.24 -2.90
C VAL A 106 5.31 -3.43 -1.83
N ARG A 107 5.69 -4.68 -1.52
CA ARG A 107 6.75 -4.98 -0.54
C ARG A 107 8.07 -4.31 -0.89
N GLY A 108 8.47 -4.34 -2.16
CA GLY A 108 9.70 -3.70 -2.64
C GLY A 108 9.74 -2.20 -2.33
N TYR A 109 8.63 -1.49 -2.57
CA TYR A 109 8.54 -0.06 -2.22
C TYR A 109 8.47 0.18 -0.70
N LEU A 110 7.76 -0.67 0.04
CA LEU A 110 7.65 -0.53 1.50
C LEU A 110 8.98 -0.67 2.24
N GLN A 111 9.91 -1.49 1.72
CA GLN A 111 11.24 -1.67 2.32
C GLN A 111 12.07 -0.37 2.39
N GLY A 112 11.80 0.60 1.51
CA GLY A 112 12.45 1.92 1.54
C GLY A 112 11.87 2.88 2.58
N HIS A 113 10.87 2.45 3.35
CA HIS A 113 10.10 3.29 4.26
C HIS A 113 9.99 2.66 5.65
N ARG A 114 9.82 3.50 6.67
CA ARG A 114 9.51 3.04 8.02
C ARG A 114 8.00 3.04 8.19
N ILE A 115 7.40 1.88 8.46
CA ILE A 115 5.96 1.81 8.74
C ILE A 115 5.68 2.40 10.12
N GLY A 116 4.81 3.41 10.18
CA GLY A 116 4.36 4.06 11.40
C GLY A 116 3.17 3.32 12.02
N GLY A 117 3.10 3.33 13.36
CA GLY A 117 1.90 2.91 14.10
C GLY A 117 0.80 3.99 14.08
N PRO A 118 -0.45 3.64 14.41
CA PRO A 118 -1.50 4.64 14.61
C PRO A 118 -1.11 5.61 15.74
N GLN A 119 -1.42 6.90 15.56
CA GLN A 119 -1.54 7.85 16.67
C GLN A 119 -2.90 7.68 17.34
#